data_AF-A0AAP2ZC44-F1
#
_entry.id   AF-A0AAP2ZC44-F1
#
_cell.length_a   1.000
_cell.length_b   1.000
_cell.length_c   1.000
_cell.angle_alpha   90.00
_cell.angle_beta   90.00
_cell.angle_gamma   90.00
#
_symmetry.space_group_name_H-M   'P 1'
#
loop_
_entity.id
_entity.type
_entity.pdbx_description
1 polymer ?
#
loop_
_entity_poly.entity_id
_entity_poly.type
_entity_poly.pdbx_seq_one_letter_code
_entity_poly.pdbx_strand_id
1 'polypeptide(L)'
;MRWLVLATAYFTVVLFIIGVFDLLLGLWDLFTSGEFTDPVAVVELLDTVLLLLIIVEVHRTLIAYARDEPVVQIVIGAAIIAISREIISFRIDAFETTTDALTAAGGFGILLIGLVIAYFVVQYIEAGNSGYKQ
;
A
#
# COMPACT_ATOMS: atom_id res chain seq x y z
N MET A 1 -20.36 -16.53 -7.22
CA MET A 1 -19.49 -15.68 -6.36
C MET A 1 -18.48 -16.46 -5.52
N ARG A 2 -18.90 -17.40 -4.66
CA ARG A 2 -18.01 -18.02 -3.65
C ARG A 2 -16.74 -18.69 -4.20
N TRP A 3 -16.81 -19.31 -5.39
CA TRP A 3 -15.65 -19.88 -6.08
C TRP A 3 -14.63 -18.83 -6.56
N LEU A 4 -15.08 -17.66 -7.02
CA LEU A 4 -14.20 -16.56 -7.43
C LEU A 4 -13.49 -15.97 -6.22
N VAL A 5 -14.20 -15.73 -5.12
CA VAL A 5 -13.60 -15.24 -3.88
C VAL A 5 -12.53 -16.21 -3.37
N LEU A 6 -12.81 -17.53 -3.37
CA LEU A 6 -11.84 -18.54 -2.95
C LEU A 6 -10.61 -18.59 -3.87
N ALA A 7 -10.83 -18.53 -5.19
CA ALA A 7 -9.75 -18.53 -6.17
C ALA A 7 -8.85 -17.31 -6.02
N THR A 8 -9.44 -16.11 -5.90
CA THR A 8 -8.68 -14.87 -5.71
C THR A 8 -7.96 -14.88 -4.36
N ALA A 9 -8.61 -15.32 -3.27
CA ALA A 9 -7.97 -15.41 -1.97
C ALA A 9 -6.75 -16.35 -1.99
N TYR A 10 -6.86 -17.52 -2.62
CA TYR A 10 -5.75 -18.45 -2.78
C TYR A 10 -4.63 -17.86 -3.65
N PHE A 11 -4.99 -17.21 -4.76
CA PHE A 11 -4.04 -16.50 -5.60
C PHE A 11 -3.26 -15.43 -4.84
N THR A 12 -3.94 -14.61 -4.02
CA THR A 12 -3.30 -13.59 -3.19
C THR A 12 -2.34 -14.21 -2.16
N VAL A 13 -2.70 -15.34 -1.55
CA VAL A 13 -1.80 -16.06 -0.63
C VAL A 13 -0.56 -16.59 -1.34
N VAL A 14 -0.72 -17.15 -2.54
CA VAL A 14 0.42 -17.62 -3.35
C VAL A 14 1.35 -16.46 -3.72
N LEU A 15 0.80 -15.33 -4.17
CA LEU A 15 1.59 -14.13 -4.43
C LEU A 15 2.31 -13.62 -3.19
N PHE A 16 1.65 -13.66 -2.02
CA PHE A 16 2.27 -13.27 -0.76
C PHE A 16 3.46 -14.17 -0.42
N ILE A 17 3.32 -15.49 -0.59
CA ILE A 17 4.43 -16.44 -0.36
C ILE A 17 5.60 -16.15 -1.30
N ILE A 18 5.32 -15.88 -2.57
CA ILE A 18 6.36 -15.51 -3.55
C ILE A 18 7.09 -14.23 -3.11
N GLY A 19 6.35 -13.19 -2.71
CA GLY A 19 6.97 -11.95 -2.25
C GLY A 19 7.75 -12.11 -0.94
N VAL A 20 7.31 -12.99 -0.03
CA VAL A 20 8.08 -13.31 1.19
C VAL A 20 9.38 -13.99 0.82
N PHE A 21 9.37 -14.89 -0.16
CA PHE A 21 10.59 -15.52 -0.65
C PHE A 21 11.53 -14.50 -1.28
N ASP A 22 11.01 -13.58 -2.10
CA ASP A 22 11.77 -12.47 -2.68
C ASP A 22 12.41 -11.59 -1.60
N LEU A 23 11.65 -11.22 -0.57
CA LEU A 23 12.14 -10.46 0.58
C LEU A 23 13.29 -11.18 1.30
N LEU A 24 13.17 -12.50 1.50
CA LEU A 24 14.21 -13.29 2.15
C LEU A 24 15.49 -13.36 1.30
N LEU A 25 15.36 -13.46 -0.02
CA LEU A 25 16.51 -13.41 -0.92
C LEU A 25 17.19 -12.05 -0.92
N GLY A 26 16.42 -10.96 -0.99
CA GLY A 26 16.97 -9.60 -0.92
C GLY A 26 17.65 -9.32 0.43
N LEU A 27 17.07 -9.80 1.53
CA LEU A 27 17.68 -9.69 2.85
C LEU A 27 18.99 -10.49 2.92
N TRP A 28 19.00 -11.71 2.38
CA TRP A 28 20.21 -12.53 2.30
C TRP A 28 21.32 -11.83 1.51
N ASP A 29 20.97 -11.23 0.36
CA ASP A 29 21.91 -10.51 -0.47
C ASP A 29 22.56 -9.34 0.29
N LEU A 30 21.75 -8.48 0.94
CA LEU A 30 22.22 -7.39 1.81
C LEU A 30 23.20 -7.86 2.90
N PHE A 31 22.92 -9.00 3.53
CA PHE A 31 23.78 -9.57 4.56
C PHE A 31 25.11 -10.05 3.98
N THR A 32 25.10 -10.67 2.80
CA THR A 32 26.30 -11.21 2.17
C THR A 32 27.15 -10.15 1.47
N SER A 33 26.53 -9.09 0.93
CA SER A 33 27.23 -7.97 0.29
C SER A 33 27.82 -6.99 1.31
N GLY A 34 27.24 -6.94 2.52
CA GLY A 34 27.65 -6.01 3.58
C GLY A 34 27.03 -4.62 3.44
N GLU A 35 26.04 -4.44 2.57
CA GLU A 35 25.38 -3.16 2.27
C GLU A 35 24.23 -2.83 3.25
N PHE A 36 24.11 -3.55 4.37
CA PHE A 36 23.08 -3.32 5.39
C PHE A 36 23.13 -1.93 6.05
N THR A 37 24.23 -1.18 5.89
CA THR A 37 24.34 0.22 6.31
C THR A 37 24.08 1.23 5.19
N ASP A 38 23.93 0.78 3.94
CA ASP A 38 23.59 1.65 2.82
C ASP A 38 22.08 1.96 2.85
N PRO A 39 21.68 3.24 3.03
CA PRO A 39 20.27 3.61 3.03
C PRO A 39 19.56 3.29 1.71
N VAL A 40 20.27 3.28 0.57
CA VAL A 40 19.66 2.99 -0.74
C VAL A 40 19.23 1.52 -0.79
N ALA A 41 20.13 0.60 -0.44
CA ALA A 41 19.85 -0.83 -0.41
C ALA A 41 18.72 -1.18 0.57
N VAL A 42 18.67 -0.50 1.72
CA VAL A 42 17.59 -0.70 2.71
C VAL A 42 16.23 -0.21 2.18
N VAL A 43 16.20 0.94 1.48
CA VAL A 43 14.95 1.45 0.87
C VAL A 43 14.45 0.52 -0.23
N GLU A 44 15.33 -0.06 -1.04
CA GLU A 44 14.94 -1.05 -2.04
C GLU A 44 14.36 -2.33 -1.40
N LEU A 45 14.91 -2.78 -0.28
CA LEU A 45 14.31 -3.89 0.48
C LEU A 45 12.92 -3.52 1.04
N LEU A 46 12.76 -2.27 1.50
CA LEU A 46 11.48 -1.76 1.97
C LEU A 46 10.42 -1.77 0.85
N ASP A 47 10.81 -1.54 -0.41
CA ASP A 47 9.86 -1.63 -1.52
C ASP A 47 9.19 -3.00 -1.61
N THR A 48 9.96 -4.09 -1.44
CA THR A 48 9.40 -5.45 -1.40
C THR A 48 8.49 -5.66 -0.19
N VAL A 49 8.88 -5.17 1.00
CA VAL A 49 8.04 -5.24 2.21
C VAL A 49 6.72 -4.49 2.00
N LEU A 50 6.78 -3.28 1.44
CA LEU A 50 5.60 -2.44 1.23
C LEU A 50 4.69 -3.04 0.13
N LEU A 51 5.25 -3.68 -0.88
CA LEU A 51 4.49 -4.46 -1.87
C LEU A 51 3.75 -5.63 -1.21
N LEU A 52 4.40 -6.36 -0.29
CA LEU A 52 3.76 -7.41 0.49
C LEU A 52 2.57 -6.87 1.32
N LEU A 53 2.72 -5.68 1.92
CA LEU A 53 1.62 -5.04 2.65
C LEU A 53 0.43 -4.70 1.72
N ILE A 54 0.69 -4.27 0.47
CA ILE A 54 -0.36 -4.06 -0.53
C ILE A 54 -1.11 -5.38 -0.81
N ILE A 55 -0.40 -6.49 -0.94
CA ILE A 55 -1.01 -7.81 -1.16
C ILE A 55 -1.93 -8.20 0.02
N VAL A 56 -1.49 -7.97 1.27
CA VAL A 56 -2.29 -8.23 2.48
C VAL A 56 -3.56 -7.37 2.49
N GLU A 57 -3.45 -6.10 2.10
CA GLU A 57 -4.60 -5.19 2.08
C GLU A 57 -5.63 -5.59 1.00
N VAL A 58 -5.16 -6.01 -0.18
CA VAL A 58 -6.03 -6.59 -1.21
C VAL A 58 -6.74 -7.84 -0.68
N HIS A 59 -6.03 -8.72 0.04
CA HIS A 59 -6.64 -9.89 0.67
C HIS A 59 -7.76 -9.50 1.65
N ARG A 60 -7.52 -8.49 2.50
CA ARG A 60 -8.50 -7.96 3.44
C ARG A 60 -9.72 -7.40 2.74
N THR A 61 -9.51 -6.64 1.65
CA THR A 61 -10.57 -6.09 0.80
C THR A 61 -11.47 -7.21 0.24
N LEU A 62 -10.87 -8.31 -0.20
CA LEU A 62 -11.61 -9.48 -0.71
C LEU A 62 -12.45 -10.16 0.38
N ILE A 63 -11.89 -10.31 1.59
CA ILE A 63 -12.62 -10.89 2.72
C ILE A 63 -13.80 -10.00 3.11
N ALA A 64 -13.58 -8.68 3.18
CA ALA A 64 -14.64 -7.72 3.51
C ALA A 64 -15.77 -7.78 2.48
N TYR A 65 -15.43 -7.83 1.19
CA TYR A 65 -16.42 -8.01 0.13
C TYR A 65 -17.21 -9.32 0.27
N ALA A 66 -16.54 -10.41 0.68
CA ALA A 66 -17.20 -11.70 0.91
C ALA A 66 -18.09 -11.73 2.16
N ARG A 67 -17.92 -10.78 3.07
CA ARG A 67 -18.69 -10.63 4.33
C ARG A 67 -19.73 -9.51 4.27
N ASP A 68 -19.92 -8.89 3.10
CA ASP A 68 -20.77 -7.70 2.93
C ASP A 68 -20.41 -6.56 3.91
N GLU A 69 -19.13 -6.47 4.29
CA GLU A 69 -18.57 -5.37 5.08
C GLU A 69 -18.27 -4.16 4.19
N PRO A 70 -18.32 -2.92 4.72
CA PRO A 70 -18.04 -1.71 3.95
C PRO A 70 -16.59 -1.73 3.40
N VAL A 71 -16.47 -1.95 2.09
CA VAL A 71 -15.19 -2.08 1.39
C VAL A 71 -14.52 -0.72 1.12
N VAL A 72 -15.32 0.36 1.05
CA VAL A 72 -14.85 1.70 0.65
C VAL A 72 -13.81 2.24 1.64
N GLN A 73 -14.06 2.13 2.94
CA GLN A 73 -13.11 2.61 3.96
C GLN A 73 -11.78 1.86 3.91
N ILE A 74 -11.82 0.55 3.64
CA ILE A 74 -10.63 -0.30 3.49
C ILE A 74 -9.82 0.14 2.28
N VAL A 75 -10.47 0.33 1.12
CA VAL A 75 -9.81 0.74 -0.12
C VAL A 75 -9.20 2.14 -0.02
N ILE A 76 -9.87 3.10 0.63
CA ILE A 76 -9.31 4.45 0.82
C ILE A 76 -8.09 4.38 1.76
N GLY A 77 -8.17 3.60 2.84
CA GLY A 77 -7.01 3.35 3.71
C GLY A 77 -5.84 2.75 2.94
N ALA A 78 -6.09 1.75 2.09
CA ALA A 78 -5.10 1.14 1.21
C ALA A 78 -4.45 2.15 0.26
N ALA A 79 -5.25 3.03 -0.34
CA ALA A 79 -4.76 4.08 -1.25
C ALA A 79 -3.86 5.09 -0.52
N ILE A 80 -4.21 5.49 0.71
CA ILE A 80 -3.38 6.37 1.54
C ILE A 80 -2.03 5.72 1.82
N ILE A 81 -2.03 4.44 2.20
CA ILE A 81 -0.79 3.67 2.46
C ILE A 81 0.05 3.58 1.18
N ALA A 82 -0.57 3.32 0.03
CA ALA A 82 0.12 3.23 -1.25
C ALA A 82 0.81 4.55 -1.66
N ILE A 83 0.13 5.70 -1.50
CA ILE A 83 0.74 7.00 -1.76
C ILE A 83 1.81 7.32 -0.72
N SER A 84 1.59 6.97 0.55
CA SER A 84 2.58 7.17 1.60
C SER A 84 3.87 6.38 1.32
N ARG A 85 3.75 5.16 0.78
CA ARG A 85 4.90 4.35 0.33
C ARG A 85 5.72 5.10 -0.72
N GLU A 86 5.06 5.67 -1.71
CA GLU A 86 5.76 6.39 -2.79
C GLU A 86 6.52 7.61 -2.25
N ILE A 87 5.95 8.28 -1.24
CA ILE A 87 6.60 9.39 -0.53
C ILE A 87 7.80 8.92 0.29
N ILE A 88 7.71 7.78 0.98
CA ILE A 88 8.83 7.20 1.75
C ILE A 88 9.99 6.81 0.83
N SER A 89 9.66 6.33 -0.37
CA SER A 89 10.63 5.87 -1.37
C SER A 89 11.13 6.99 -2.28
N PHE A 90 10.67 8.23 -2.04
CA PHE A 90 10.95 9.38 -2.89
C PHE A 90 12.41 9.82 -2.75
N ARG A 91 13.13 9.80 -3.87
CA ARG A 91 14.56 10.16 -3.95
C ARG A 91 14.77 11.26 -4.99
N ILE A 92 15.34 12.39 -4.58
CA ILE A 92 15.51 13.57 -5.43
C ILE A 92 16.52 13.31 -6.56
N ASP A 93 17.53 12.51 -6.27
CA ASP A 93 18.60 12.07 -7.19
C ASP A 93 18.12 11.14 -8.30
N ALA A 94 16.92 10.58 -8.19
CA ALA A 94 16.31 9.76 -9.24
C ALA A 94 15.72 10.59 -10.41
N PHE A 95 15.67 11.92 -10.28
CA PHE A 95 15.09 12.82 -11.28
C PHE A 95 16.17 13.58 -12.06
N GLU A 96 15.95 13.80 -13.36
CA GLU A 96 16.90 14.52 -14.23
C GLU A 96 17.07 15.98 -13.81
N THR A 97 16.00 16.61 -13.30
CA THR A 97 16.03 18.00 -12.83
C THR A 97 15.31 18.18 -11.49
N THR A 98 15.72 19.20 -10.73
CA THR A 98 15.04 19.58 -9.48
C THR A 98 13.58 19.98 -9.70
N THR A 99 13.25 20.51 -10.89
CA THR A 99 11.87 20.89 -11.24
C THR A 99 10.99 19.66 -11.45
N ASP A 100 11.51 18.58 -12.01
CA ASP A 100 10.77 17.32 -12.15
C ASP A 100 10.49 16.68 -10.79
N ALA A 101 11.50 16.65 -9.92
CA ALA A 101 11.35 16.20 -8.54
C ALA A 101 10.30 17.04 -7.78
N LEU A 102 10.34 18.36 -7.92
CA LEU A 102 9.35 19.25 -7.28
C LEU A 102 7.93 19.00 -7.81
N THR A 103 7.79 18.79 -9.12
CA THR A 103 6.50 18.48 -9.75
C THR A 103 5.94 17.16 -9.24
N ALA A 104 6.77 16.11 -9.17
CA ALA A 104 6.38 14.81 -8.66
C ALA A 104 5.99 14.87 -7.18
N ALA A 105 6.80 15.52 -6.34
CA ALA A 105 6.50 15.72 -4.93
C ALA A 105 5.21 16.50 -4.71
N GLY A 106 4.97 17.55 -5.50
CA GLY A 106 3.71 18.30 -5.51
C GLY A 106 2.51 17.43 -5.88
N GLY A 107 2.66 16.57 -6.89
CA GLY A 107 1.65 15.59 -7.29
C GLY A 107 1.29 14.61 -6.18
N PHE A 108 2.30 14.01 -5.53
CA PHE A 108 2.07 13.13 -4.38
C PHE A 108 1.42 13.86 -3.20
N GLY A 109 1.80 15.11 -2.94
CA GLY A 109 1.16 15.94 -1.92
C GLY A 109 -0.33 16.19 -2.21
N ILE A 110 -0.68 16.55 -3.45
CA ILE A 110 -2.07 16.75 -3.86
C ILE A 110 -2.88 15.45 -3.76
N LEU A 111 -2.31 14.33 -4.23
CA LEU A 111 -2.97 13.02 -4.15
C LEU A 111 -3.22 12.61 -2.70
N LEU A 112 -2.23 12.77 -1.82
CA LEU A 112 -2.36 12.44 -0.40
C LEU A 112 -3.44 13.30 0.27
N ILE A 113 -3.47 14.61 0.01
CA ILE A 113 -4.50 15.51 0.52
C ILE A 113 -5.89 15.07 0.03
N GLY A 114 -6.02 14.76 -1.26
CA GLY A 114 -7.29 14.28 -1.84
C GLY A 114 -7.78 13.00 -1.18
N LEU A 115 -6.88 12.04 -0.92
CA LEU A 115 -7.22 10.78 -0.26
C LEU A 115 -7.59 10.98 1.21
N VAL A 116 -6.89 11.85 1.94
CA VAL A 116 -7.24 12.19 3.32
C VAL A 116 -8.62 12.85 3.39
N ILE A 117 -8.92 13.78 2.48
CA ILE A 117 -10.26 14.39 2.39
C ILE A 117 -11.31 13.32 2.10
N ALA A 118 -11.08 12.43 1.13
CA ALA A 118 -11.99 11.34 0.82
C ALA A 118 -12.24 10.43 2.03
N TYR A 119 -11.18 10.10 2.79
CA TYR A 119 -11.30 9.32 4.02
C TYR A 119 -12.21 9.99 5.05
N PHE A 120 -11.99 11.29 5.32
CA PHE A 120 -12.83 12.04 6.25
C PHE A 120 -14.28 12.16 5.79
N VAL A 121 -14.52 12.37 4.49
CA VAL A 121 -15.88 12.45 3.93
C VAL A 121 -16.62 11.12 4.11
N VAL A 122 -15.98 9.99 3.77
CA VAL A 122 -16.58 8.66 3.93
C VAL A 122 -16.86 8.36 5.40
N GLN A 123 -15.88 8.64 6.28
CA GLN A 123 -16.06 8.44 7.73
C GLN A 123 -17.20 9.28 8.30
N TYR A 124 -17.35 10.55 7.85
CA TYR A 124 -18.42 11.42 8.29
C TYR A 124 -19.81 10.92 7.86
N ILE A 125 -19.94 10.46 6.62
CA ILE A 125 -21.20 9.93 6.09
C ILE A 125 -21.61 8.66 6.86
N GLU A 126 -20.66 7.76 7.13
CA GLU A 126 -20.92 6.53 7.88
C GLU A 126 -21.28 6.79 9.35
N ALA A 127 -20.62 7.76 9.99
CA ALA A 127 -20.93 8.21 11.35
C ALA A 127 -22.33 8.88 11.43
N GLY A 128 -22.71 9.66 10.42
CA GLY A 128 -24.05 10.25 10.33
C GLY A 128 -25.15 9.21 10.15
N ASN A 129 -24.89 8.16 9.35
CA ASN A 129 -25.89 7.13 9.05
C ASN A 129 -26.12 6.14 10.23
N SER A 130 -25.15 6.00 11.12
CA SER A 130 -25.28 5.18 12.34
C SER A 130 -26.09 5.85 13.46
N GLY A 131 -26.28 7.18 13.41
CA GLY A 131 -27.12 7.93 14.34
C GLY A 131 -28.65 7.79 14.11
N TYR A 132 -29.07 7.31 12.93
CA TYR A 132 -30.49 7.15 12.56
C TYR A 132 -31.07 5.75 12.86
N LYS A 133 -30.27 4.82 13.40
CA LYS A 133 -30.69 3.45 13.73
C LYS A 133 -30.99 3.21 15.23
N GLN A 134 -31.33 4.25 15.98
CA GLN A 134 -31.87 4.11 17.35
C GLN A 134 -33.38 4.30 17.37
#